data_AF-A0A448GUQ3-F1
#
_entry.id   AF-A0A448GUQ3-F1
#
_cell.length_a   1.000
_cell.length_b   1.000
_cell.length_c   1.000
_cell.angle_alpha   90.00
_cell.angle_beta   90.00
_cell.angle_gamma   90.00
#
_symmetry.space_group_name_H-M   'P 1'
#
loop_
_entity.id
_entity.type
_entity.pdbx_description
1 polymer ?
#
loop_
_entity_poly.entity_id
_entity_poly.type
_entity_poly.pdbx_seq_one_letter_code
_entity_poly.pdbx_strand_id
1 'polypeptide(L)'
;MKNIYHDLKKLIEELMTFQSSEKRENYIMSELDDIIIDPKWSDYIFWSNDYHHEDGSLNYDKFFKKISEYEQSDEYQRNKYIISLVNSLLNKNFDKKSEMEIVNELNKLIPDEDWIDCLFVSKSCFLENGVFNEKEFLKLMNLINFEL
;
A
#
# COMPACT_ATOMS: atom_id res chain seq x y z
N MET A 1 0.96 -12.27 -16.11
CA MET A 1 1.71 -11.00 -16.20
C MET A 1 1.31 -10.14 -17.39
N LYS A 2 1.39 -10.59 -18.67
CA LYS A 2 1.05 -9.73 -19.84
C LYS A 2 -0.36 -9.12 -19.83
N ASN A 3 -1.38 -9.82 -19.32
CA ASN A 3 -2.74 -9.28 -19.28
C ASN A 3 -2.93 -8.20 -18.20
N ILE A 4 -2.27 -8.33 -17.04
CA ILE A 4 -2.42 -7.37 -15.93
C ILE A 4 -1.86 -5.99 -16.32
N TYR A 5 -0.68 -5.94 -16.95
CA TYR A 5 -0.11 -4.66 -17.39
C TYR A 5 -0.91 -3.99 -18.52
N HIS A 6 -1.57 -4.79 -19.36
CA HIS A 6 -2.46 -4.28 -20.40
C HIS A 6 -3.71 -3.62 -19.79
N ASP A 7 -4.30 -4.27 -18.79
CA ASP A 7 -5.48 -3.74 -18.10
C ASP A 7 -5.13 -2.52 -17.24
N LEU A 8 -3.99 -2.54 -16.54
CA LEU A 8 -3.45 -1.37 -15.83
C LEU A 8 -3.23 -0.17 -16.75
N LYS A 9 -2.60 -0.42 -17.91
CA LYS A 9 -2.34 0.64 -18.89
C LYS A 9 -3.63 1.34 -19.31
N LYS A 10 -4.69 0.59 -19.64
CA LYS A 10 -5.98 1.16 -20.03
C LYS A 10 -6.61 2.02 -18.94
N LEU A 11 -6.55 1.55 -17.69
CA LEU A 11 -7.08 2.30 -16.55
C LEU A 11 -6.32 3.62 -16.35
N ILE A 12 -5.00 3.59 -16.45
CA ILE A 12 -4.15 4.79 -16.35
C ILE A 12 -4.41 5.75 -17.51
N GLU A 13 -4.52 5.26 -18.75
CA GLU A 13 -4.88 6.08 -19.91
C GLU A 13 -6.24 6.76 -19.71
N GLU A 14 -7.24 6.02 -19.22
CA GLU A 14 -8.57 6.57 -18.92
C GLU A 14 -8.49 7.67 -17.85
N LEU A 15 -7.72 7.45 -16.78
CA LEU A 15 -7.51 8.42 -15.70
C LEU A 15 -6.83 9.70 -16.22
N MET A 16 -5.88 9.57 -17.15
CA MET A 16 -5.13 10.71 -17.72
C MET A 16 -5.91 11.53 -18.76
N THR A 17 -7.02 11.02 -19.31
CA THR A 17 -7.71 11.69 -20.43
C THR A 17 -8.59 12.89 -20.02
N PHE A 18 -8.71 13.23 -18.73
CA PHE A 18 -9.54 14.33 -18.18
C PHE A 18 -11.01 14.34 -18.65
N GLN A 19 -11.49 13.25 -19.26
CA GLN A 19 -12.86 13.09 -19.76
C GLN A 19 -13.73 12.25 -18.80
N SER A 20 -13.13 11.73 -17.74
CA SER A 20 -13.79 10.93 -16.73
C SER A 20 -14.53 11.83 -15.73
N SER A 21 -15.64 11.33 -15.19
CA SER A 21 -16.26 11.97 -14.02
C SER A 21 -15.44 11.67 -12.77
N GLU A 22 -15.46 12.55 -11.77
CA GLU A 22 -14.82 12.31 -10.46
C GLU A 22 -15.19 10.94 -9.87
N LYS A 23 -16.46 10.52 -10.00
CA LYS A 23 -16.90 9.18 -9.56
C LYS A 23 -16.16 8.06 -10.29
N ARG A 24 -15.90 8.21 -11.60
CA ARG A 24 -15.15 7.23 -12.39
C ARG A 24 -13.66 7.27 -12.06
N GLU A 25 -13.10 8.44 -11.85
CA GLU A 25 -11.70 8.62 -11.43
C GLU A 25 -11.46 7.94 -10.08
N ASN A 26 -12.31 8.19 -9.08
CA ASN A 26 -12.25 7.54 -7.78
C ASN A 26 -12.34 6.01 -7.87
N TYR A 27 -13.20 5.50 -8.76
CA TYR A 27 -13.30 4.06 -9.01
C TYR A 27 -12.01 3.51 -9.63
N ILE A 28 -11.45 4.19 -10.64
CA ILE A 28 -10.19 3.78 -11.28
C ILE A 28 -9.04 3.79 -10.27
N MET A 29 -8.92 4.84 -9.46
CA MET A 29 -7.90 4.92 -8.41
C MET A 29 -8.01 3.76 -7.43
N SER A 30 -9.23 3.44 -6.98
CA SER A 30 -9.46 2.28 -6.11
C SER A 30 -9.07 0.95 -6.78
N GLU A 31 -9.37 0.76 -8.07
CA GLU A 31 -8.94 -0.45 -8.81
C GLU A 31 -7.41 -0.52 -8.94
N LEU A 32 -6.76 0.62 -9.19
CA LEU A 32 -5.30 0.70 -9.28
C LEU A 32 -4.64 0.43 -7.94
N ASP A 33 -5.17 0.95 -6.83
CA ASP A 33 -4.71 0.67 -5.47
C ASP A 33 -4.82 -0.81 -5.09
N ASP A 34 -5.75 -1.55 -5.69
CA ASP A 34 -5.92 -2.98 -5.48
C ASP A 34 -4.97 -3.84 -6.31
N ILE A 35 -4.58 -3.37 -7.50
CA ILE A 35 -3.69 -4.11 -8.40
C ILE A 35 -2.22 -3.77 -8.15
N ILE A 36 -1.91 -2.50 -7.88
CA ILE A 36 -0.54 -2.00 -7.73
C ILE A 36 -0.15 -2.04 -6.24
N ILE A 37 0.88 -2.84 -5.94
CA ILE A 37 1.35 -3.05 -4.57
C ILE A 37 2.12 -1.83 -4.02
N ASP A 38 2.79 -1.07 -4.90
CA ASP A 38 3.51 0.14 -4.53
C ASP A 38 2.52 1.27 -4.17
N PRO A 39 2.42 1.71 -2.91
CA PRO A 39 1.47 2.73 -2.49
C PRO A 39 1.76 4.12 -3.11
N LYS A 40 2.95 4.32 -3.69
CA LYS A 40 3.38 5.59 -4.28
C LYS A 40 3.20 5.62 -5.80
N TRP A 41 2.44 4.67 -6.36
CA TRP A 41 2.26 4.57 -7.80
C TRP A 41 1.67 5.85 -8.42
N SER A 42 0.76 6.51 -7.71
CA SER A 42 0.11 7.75 -8.16
C SER A 42 1.12 8.91 -8.24
N ASP A 43 2.05 9.00 -7.30
CA ASP A 43 3.10 10.02 -7.29
C ASP A 43 3.99 9.94 -8.52
N TYR A 44 4.27 8.73 -9.00
CA TYR A 44 5.05 8.52 -10.21
C TYR A 44 4.35 9.08 -11.47
N ILE A 45 3.02 9.20 -11.44
CA ILE A 45 2.20 9.68 -12.56
C ILE A 45 1.88 11.18 -12.40
N PHE A 46 1.48 11.62 -11.21
CA PHE A 46 0.93 12.97 -11.02
C PHE A 46 1.93 13.95 -10.40
N TRP A 47 2.93 13.47 -9.68
CA TRP A 47 3.83 14.29 -8.88
C TRP A 47 5.31 14.15 -9.28
N SER A 48 5.61 13.38 -10.33
CA SER A 48 6.98 13.18 -10.84
C SER A 48 7.06 13.28 -12.36
N ASN A 49 8.06 14.02 -12.84
CA ASN A 49 8.41 14.06 -14.26
C ASN A 49 9.33 12.90 -14.68
N ASP A 50 9.86 12.11 -13.73
CA ASP A 50 10.85 11.08 -14.02
C ASP A 50 10.27 9.95 -14.88
N TYR A 51 8.97 9.73 -14.83
CA TYR A 51 8.30 8.63 -15.53
C TYR A 51 7.61 9.08 -16.81
N HIS A 52 7.87 10.30 -17.28
CA HIS A 52 7.29 10.85 -18.50
C HIS A 52 8.33 10.93 -19.63
N HIS A 53 7.88 10.79 -20.86
CA HIS A 53 8.62 11.17 -22.05
C HIS A 53 8.68 12.70 -22.17
N GLU A 54 9.54 13.22 -23.06
CA GLU A 54 9.66 14.67 -23.29
C GLU A 54 8.37 15.33 -23.79
N ASP A 55 7.48 14.56 -24.41
CA ASP A 55 6.17 15.02 -24.88
C ASP A 55 5.09 15.03 -23.77
N GLY A 56 5.46 14.67 -22.54
CA GLY A 56 4.56 14.60 -21.39
C GLY A 56 3.72 13.32 -21.33
N SER A 57 3.89 12.38 -22.26
CA SER A 57 3.23 11.06 -22.16
C SER A 57 3.93 10.16 -21.14
N LEU A 58 3.17 9.30 -20.46
CA LEU A 58 3.73 8.38 -19.46
C LEU A 58 4.59 7.30 -20.14
N ASN A 59 5.81 7.14 -19.66
CA ASN A 59 6.71 6.05 -20.03
C ASN A 59 6.36 4.79 -19.24
N TYR A 60 5.43 4.00 -19.79
CA TYR A 60 4.92 2.77 -19.17
C TYR A 60 6.02 1.76 -18.84
N ASP A 61 7.05 1.62 -19.67
CA ASP A 61 8.14 0.67 -19.40
C ASP A 61 8.91 1.07 -18.13
N LYS A 62 9.23 2.35 -17.99
CA LYS A 62 9.91 2.88 -16.80
C LYS A 62 9.01 2.83 -15.56
N PHE A 63 7.74 3.19 -15.70
CA PHE A 63 6.74 3.14 -14.64
C PHE A 63 6.52 1.71 -14.12
N PHE A 64 6.24 0.75 -15.01
CA PHE A 64 6.00 -0.64 -14.62
C PHE A 64 7.24 -1.30 -14.02
N LYS A 65 8.43 -0.97 -14.53
CA LYS A 65 9.67 -1.39 -13.90
C LYS A 65 9.75 -0.87 -12.46
N LYS A 66 9.50 0.42 -12.22
CA LYS A 66 9.59 1.02 -10.89
C LYS A 66 8.64 0.36 -9.88
N ILE A 67 7.35 0.24 -10.21
CA ILE A 67 6.38 -0.37 -9.28
C ILE A 67 6.69 -1.85 -9.02
N SER A 68 7.33 -2.56 -9.98
CA SER A 68 7.75 -3.95 -9.79
C SER A 68 8.96 -4.10 -8.86
N GLU A 69 9.80 -3.07 -8.77
CA GLU A 69 10.96 -3.05 -7.87
C GLU A 69 10.55 -2.81 -6.40
N TYR A 70 9.34 -2.32 -6.15
CA TYR A 70 8.88 -1.99 -4.79
C TYR A 70 8.93 -3.18 -3.83
N GLU A 71 8.65 -4.40 -4.29
CA GLU A 71 8.72 -5.60 -3.44
C GLU A 71 10.14 -5.87 -2.92
N GLN A 72 11.18 -5.33 -3.58
CA GLN A 72 12.57 -5.45 -3.16
C GLN A 72 13.01 -4.30 -2.24
N SER A 73 12.14 -3.31 -1.98
CA SER A 73 12.47 -2.15 -1.15
C SER A 73 12.50 -2.48 0.34
N ASP A 74 13.36 -1.78 1.07
CA ASP A 74 13.42 -1.88 2.54
C ASP A 74 12.06 -1.54 3.19
N GLU A 75 11.32 -0.59 2.60
CA GLU A 75 9.97 -0.19 3.03
C GLU A 75 9.00 -1.37 2.95
N TYR A 76 8.93 -2.04 1.80
CA TYR A 76 8.06 -3.20 1.63
C TYR A 76 8.45 -4.34 2.58
N GLN A 77 9.75 -4.66 2.67
CA GLN A 77 10.24 -5.73 3.54
C GLN A 77 9.95 -5.44 5.02
N ARG A 78 10.17 -4.20 5.48
CA ARG A 78 9.82 -3.75 6.83
C ARG A 78 8.32 -3.88 7.07
N ASN A 79 7.49 -3.39 6.15
CA ASN A 79 6.03 -3.41 6.31
C ASN A 79 5.49 -4.85 6.33
N LYS A 80 5.99 -5.75 5.47
CA LYS A 80 5.67 -7.19 5.54
C LYS A 80 6.09 -7.82 6.88
N TYR A 81 7.24 -7.42 7.41
CA TYR A 81 7.69 -7.90 8.71
C TYR A 81 6.75 -7.44 9.84
N ILE A 82 6.39 -6.15 9.87
CA ILE A 82 5.41 -5.60 10.83
C ILE A 82 4.09 -6.37 10.76
N ILE A 83 3.54 -6.58 9.56
CA ILE A 83 2.30 -7.34 9.37
C ILE A 83 2.43 -8.79 9.87
N SER A 84 3.60 -9.42 9.71
CA SER A 84 3.83 -10.77 10.24
C SER A 84 3.82 -10.82 11.77
N LEU A 85 4.36 -9.79 12.42
CA LEU A 85 4.33 -9.62 13.88
C LEU A 85 2.91 -9.40 14.38
N VAL A 86 2.16 -8.50 13.73
CA VAL A 86 0.74 -8.24 14.03
C VAL A 86 -0.08 -9.51 13.90
N ASN A 87 0.04 -10.24 12.80
CA ASN A 87 -0.67 -11.50 12.60
C ASN A 87 -0.29 -12.55 13.67
N SER A 88 0.94 -12.55 14.16
CA SER A 88 1.36 -13.43 15.26
C SER A 88 0.63 -13.07 16.56
N LEU A 89 0.48 -11.77 16.87
CA LEU A 89 -0.32 -11.31 18.02
C LEU A 89 -1.80 -11.69 17.87
N LEU A 90 -2.42 -11.37 16.74
CA LEU A 90 -3.84 -11.59 16.50
C LEU A 90 -4.22 -13.07 16.58
N ASN A 91 -3.35 -13.94 16.07
CA ASN A 91 -3.57 -15.39 16.08
C ASN A 91 -3.00 -16.08 17.33
N LYS A 92 -2.41 -15.33 18.26
CA LYS A 92 -1.72 -15.85 19.46
C LYS A 92 -0.66 -16.92 19.11
N ASN A 93 0.04 -16.72 17.99
CA ASN A 93 1.11 -17.62 17.55
C ASN A 93 2.46 -17.10 18.05
N PHE A 94 3.03 -17.80 19.03
CA PHE A 94 4.26 -17.40 19.71
C PHE A 94 5.40 -18.41 19.56
N ASP A 95 5.33 -19.25 18.52
CA ASP A 95 6.31 -20.33 18.31
C ASP A 95 7.73 -19.79 18.01
N LYS A 96 7.82 -18.62 17.38
CA LYS A 96 9.10 -18.00 16.97
C LYS A 96 9.58 -16.88 17.89
N LYS A 97 8.64 -16.16 18.51
CA LYS A 97 8.87 -15.01 19.40
C LYS A 97 7.78 -14.98 20.45
N SER A 98 8.14 -14.65 21.69
CA SER A 98 7.17 -14.39 22.75
C SER A 98 6.33 -13.16 22.43
N GLU A 99 5.14 -13.08 23.03
CA GLU A 99 4.26 -11.91 22.92
C GLU A 99 5.01 -10.61 23.27
N MET A 100 5.77 -10.61 24.36
CA MET A 100 6.54 -9.44 24.81
C MET A 100 7.64 -9.05 23.80
N GLU A 101 8.33 -10.01 23.19
CA GLU A 101 9.31 -9.73 22.14
C GLU A 101 8.65 -9.10 20.91
N ILE A 102 7.48 -9.61 20.52
CA ILE A 102 6.72 -9.07 19.38
C ILE A 102 6.29 -7.62 19.66
N VAL A 103 5.69 -7.36 20.83
CA VAL A 103 5.28 -6.00 21.24
C VAL A 103 6.47 -5.04 21.25
N ASN A 104 7.60 -5.47 21.82
CA ASN A 104 8.81 -4.65 21.87
C ASN A 104 9.41 -4.36 20.49
N GLU A 105 9.25 -5.26 19.52
CA GLU A 105 9.67 -5.03 18.14
C GLU A 105 8.73 -4.09 17.41
N LEU A 106 7.41 -4.25 17.57
CA LEU A 106 6.43 -3.34 17.00
C LEU A 106 6.65 -1.90 17.50
N ASN A 107 6.88 -1.71 18.79
CA ASN A 107 7.17 -0.39 19.38
C ASN A 107 8.49 0.23 18.89
N LYS A 108 9.39 -0.54 18.26
CA LYS A 108 10.60 -0.01 17.62
C LYS A 108 10.40 0.32 16.15
N LEU A 109 9.48 -0.38 15.49
CA LEU A 109 9.25 -0.30 14.05
C LEU A 109 8.13 0.66 13.69
N ILE A 110 7.17 0.86 14.59
CA ILE A 110 6.02 1.74 14.43
C ILE A 110 6.33 3.05 15.20
N PRO A 111 6.07 4.23 14.60
CA PRO A 111 6.43 5.52 15.21
C PRO A 111 5.80 5.78 16.59
N ASP A 112 4.61 5.24 16.83
CA ASP A 112 3.81 5.45 18.04
C ASP A 112 3.14 4.14 18.50
N GLU A 113 2.38 4.22 19.60
CA GLU A 113 1.68 3.08 20.20
C GLU A 113 0.21 2.99 19.75
N ASP A 114 -0.24 3.79 18.78
CA ASP A 114 -1.65 3.84 18.34
C ASP A 114 -2.08 2.52 17.69
N TRP A 115 -1.11 1.71 17.25
CA TRP A 115 -1.35 0.35 16.76
C TRP A 115 -2.05 -0.53 17.81
N ILE A 116 -1.83 -0.31 19.10
CA ILE A 116 -2.49 -1.07 20.18
C ILE A 116 -3.99 -0.75 20.19
N ASP A 117 -4.34 0.54 20.11
CA ASP A 117 -5.73 0.96 20.05
C ASP A 117 -6.41 0.40 18.80
N CYS A 118 -5.76 0.59 17.64
CA CYS A 118 -6.28 0.16 16.35
C CYS A 118 -6.56 -1.34 16.26
N LEU A 119 -5.72 -2.17 16.91
CA LEU A 119 -5.85 -3.63 16.89
C LEU A 119 -6.77 -4.18 17.98
N PHE A 120 -6.71 -3.64 19.19
CA PHE A 120 -7.29 -4.31 20.36
C PHE A 120 -8.39 -3.52 21.07
N VAL A 121 -8.45 -2.20 20.89
CA VAL A 121 -9.39 -1.33 21.60
C VAL A 121 -10.50 -0.88 20.66
N SER A 122 -10.20 0.02 19.71
CA SER A 122 -11.16 0.54 18.74
C SER A 122 -11.46 -0.45 17.62
N LYS A 123 -10.50 -1.32 17.30
CA LYS A 123 -10.57 -2.28 16.18
C LYS A 123 -10.82 -1.59 14.83
N SER A 124 -10.38 -0.34 14.66
CA SER A 124 -10.52 0.42 13.41
C SER A 124 -9.72 -0.19 12.25
N CYS A 125 -8.73 -1.04 12.54
CA CYS A 125 -7.93 -1.77 11.56
C CYS A 125 -8.61 -3.04 11.00
N PHE A 126 -9.89 -3.28 11.30
CA PHE A 126 -10.64 -4.46 10.83
C PHE A 126 -11.78 -4.07 9.92
N LEU A 127 -12.04 -4.89 8.91
CA LEU A 127 -13.25 -4.83 8.11
C LEU A 127 -14.47 -5.21 8.97
N GLU A 128 -15.68 -4.87 8.51
CA GLU A 128 -16.93 -5.19 9.20
C GLU A 128 -17.12 -6.70 9.49
N ASN A 129 -16.52 -7.55 8.66
CA ASN A 129 -16.53 -9.00 8.82
C ASN A 129 -15.48 -9.53 9.82
N GLY A 130 -14.72 -8.64 10.46
CA GLY A 130 -13.68 -8.97 11.43
C GLY A 130 -12.34 -9.41 10.83
N VAL A 131 -12.16 -9.30 9.51
CA VAL A 131 -10.87 -9.56 8.86
C VAL A 131 -9.94 -8.36 9.05
N PHE A 132 -8.69 -8.62 9.43
CA PHE A 132 -7.66 -7.59 9.57
C PHE A 132 -7.36 -6.93 8.21
N ASN A 133 -7.43 -5.61 8.15
CA ASN A 133 -7.15 -4.82 6.96
C ASN A 133 -5.70 -4.32 7.00
N GLU A 134 -4.79 -5.06 6.37
CA GLU A 134 -3.36 -4.73 6.34
C GLU A 134 -3.07 -3.34 5.76
N LYS A 135 -3.76 -2.95 4.68
CA LYS A 135 -3.57 -1.65 4.02
C LYS A 135 -3.97 -0.50 4.95
N GLU A 136 -5.15 -0.61 5.57
CA GLU A 136 -5.64 0.42 6.49
C GLU A 136 -4.76 0.52 7.73
N PHE A 137 -4.27 -0.60 8.26
CA PHE A 137 -3.31 -0.60 9.36
C PHE A 137 -2.04 0.16 8.99
N LEU A 138 -1.41 -0.17 7.86
CA LEU A 138 -0.18 0.52 7.44
C LEU A 138 -0.41 2.02 7.22
N LYS A 139 -1.59 2.41 6.72
CA LYS A 139 -1.98 3.80 6.53
C LYS A 139 -2.14 4.53 7.86
N LEU A 140 -2.93 4.00 8.79
CA LEU A 140 -3.17 4.63 10.10
C LEU A 140 -1.88 4.78 10.90
N MET A 141 -0.93 3.86 10.73
CA MET A 141 0.37 3.88 11.40
C MET A 141 1.42 4.74 10.68
N ASN A 142 1.03 5.49 9.63
CA ASN A 142 1.93 6.30 8.81
C ASN A 142 3.14 5.50 8.26
N LEU A 143 2.95 4.21 7.97
CA LEU A 143 3.98 3.31 7.43
C LEU A 143 3.99 3.29 5.91
N ILE A 144 2.94 3.82 5.30
CA ILE A 144 2.80 4.15 3.88
C ILE A 144 2.19 5.55 3.80
N ASN A 145 2.76 6.43 2.98
CA ASN A 145 2.23 7.78 2.78
C ASN A 145 1.28 7.75 1.59
N PHE A 146 0.03 8.16 1.81
CA PHE A 146 -0.81 8.71 0.76
C PHE A 146 -0.80 10.22 1.01
N GLU A 147 0.09 10.97 0.35
CA GLU A 147 -0.13 12.42 0.28
C GLU A 147 -1.41 12.61 -0.56
N LEU A 148 -2.49 13.00 0.13
CA LEU A 148 -3.78 13.38 -0.46
C LEU A 148 -3.68 14.75 -1.13
#